data_AF-A0A954GBD9-F1
#
_entry.id   AF-A0A954GBD9-F1
#
_cell.length_a   1.000
_cell.length_b   1.000
_cell.length_c   1.000
_cell.angle_alpha   90.00
_cell.angle_beta   90.00
_cell.angle_gamma   90.00
#
_symmetry.space_group_name_H-M   'P 1'
#
loop_
_entity.id
_entity.type
_entity.pdbx_description
1 polymer ?
#
loop_
_entity_poly.entity_id
_entity_poly.type
_entity_poly.pdbx_seq_one_letter_code
_entity_poly.pdbx_strand_id
1 'polypeptide(L)'
;MSALLRIDGTAADDVLTINATNENSGTWQFNSGPEVAFSNIDELAFYGLTGNDRLVINNPDGAIFNPAGGILFNAGGQTGDLLELQGGYATSEEHRLVAGKNAVYFNGATEATIRYVGVPTIISAMDSAETVLTGDSLTVSTDDGIQTRVAGNTSVLVGSLAGTLAVVGDTEAASIQLNSLGSGMTGILQVGRDRQETVTLNNGLNLGAANLIVNAGAVTIDGDVSGTGDVTIHGSSITFSDWNHQIDAGAGTIELQSDQGIILGQLLTTGDVKVTTRAGDIQGFGSGNSIIASSALLISEKAAIRSLRTEVSFLEAYANYGVEVLNYTDLIIGGISDLVGINSLSGEVYISVWGGLTVNEDIRSTRIRLNTVETVEIASADQNLVIESGVVLQAADYSAIYLNSSDDLMLESQSLLSAGDIY
;
A
#
# COMPACT_ATOMS: atom_id res chain seq x y z
N MET A 1 19.17 39.71 -21.27
CA MET A 1 20.48 39.16 -20.84
C MET A 1 20.15 38.20 -19.73
N SER A 2 20.59 36.95 -19.84
CA SER A 2 20.37 35.95 -18.79
C SER A 2 21.29 36.26 -17.61
N ALA A 3 20.77 36.45 -16.40
CA ALA A 3 21.55 36.67 -15.19
C ALA A 3 21.98 35.32 -14.59
N LEU A 4 23.22 34.90 -14.84
CA LEU A 4 23.79 33.66 -14.30
C LEU A 4 24.56 33.93 -13.00
N LEU A 5 24.20 33.24 -11.92
CA LEU A 5 25.04 33.11 -10.73
C LEU A 5 25.87 31.83 -10.84
N ARG A 6 27.16 31.98 -11.09
CA ARG A 6 28.11 30.85 -11.22
C ARG A 6 29.08 30.83 -10.05
N ILE A 7 29.19 29.67 -9.40
CA ILE A 7 30.17 29.38 -8.36
C ILE A 7 30.98 28.16 -8.84
N ASP A 8 32.30 28.31 -8.89
CA ASP A 8 33.22 27.20 -9.14
C ASP A 8 33.92 26.86 -7.82
N GLY A 9 33.88 25.58 -7.47
CA GLY A 9 34.55 24.99 -6.33
C GLY A 9 36.05 24.85 -6.53
N THR A 10 36.64 24.04 -5.68
CA THR A 10 38.08 23.77 -5.55
C THR A 10 38.33 22.28 -5.74
N ALA A 11 39.52 21.80 -5.37
CA ALA A 11 39.80 20.37 -5.38
C ALA A 11 39.56 19.69 -4.01
N ALA A 12 39.04 20.46 -3.04
CA ALA A 12 38.72 20.00 -1.70
C ALA A 12 37.19 20.00 -1.51
N ASP A 13 36.73 19.43 -0.41
CA ASP A 13 35.32 19.42 -0.02
C ASP A 13 34.77 20.86 0.08
N ASP A 14 33.79 21.20 -0.76
CA ASP A 14 33.17 22.51 -0.80
C ASP A 14 31.68 22.48 -0.43
N VAL A 15 31.20 23.55 0.20
CA VAL A 15 29.80 23.72 0.57
C VAL A 15 29.29 25.04 -0.01
N LEU A 16 28.25 24.98 -0.84
CA LEU A 16 27.49 26.15 -1.25
C LEU A 16 26.14 26.14 -0.54
N THR A 17 25.86 27.18 0.25
CA THR A 17 24.57 27.39 0.89
C THR A 17 23.84 28.54 0.20
N ILE A 18 22.60 28.31 -0.21
CA ILE A 18 21.67 29.31 -0.73
C ILE A 18 20.59 29.56 0.32
N ASN A 19 20.47 30.81 0.78
CA ASN A 19 19.37 31.28 1.61
C ASN A 19 18.44 32.12 0.74
N ALA A 20 17.43 31.48 0.15
CA ALA A 20 16.52 32.14 -0.77
C ALA A 20 15.47 32.95 0.01
N THR A 21 15.15 34.13 -0.52
CA THR A 21 14.10 35.03 0.01
C THR A 21 12.86 35.04 -0.89
N ASN A 22 12.99 34.57 -2.14
CA ASN A 22 11.92 34.34 -3.10
C ASN A 22 12.42 33.36 -4.18
N GLU A 23 11.71 33.26 -5.30
CA GLU A 23 11.99 32.33 -6.40
C GLU A 23 13.39 32.48 -7.05
N ASN A 24 14.03 33.65 -6.98
CA ASN A 24 15.26 33.92 -7.72
C ASN A 24 16.21 34.94 -7.05
N SER A 25 16.06 35.16 -5.75
CA SER A 25 16.83 36.15 -4.98
C SER A 25 17.12 35.64 -3.57
N GLY A 26 18.22 36.13 -2.96
CA GLY A 26 18.63 35.66 -1.64
C GLY A 26 20.09 36.02 -1.31
N THR A 27 20.69 35.24 -0.43
CA THR A 27 22.14 35.23 -0.21
C THR A 27 22.73 33.87 -0.54
N TRP A 28 23.98 33.86 -1.00
CA TRP A 28 24.78 32.65 -1.09
C TRP A 28 25.99 32.75 -0.17
N GLN A 29 26.42 31.61 0.35
CA GLN A 29 27.64 31.47 1.15
C GLN A 29 28.43 30.29 0.62
N PHE A 30 29.69 30.54 0.24
CA PHE A 30 30.61 29.48 -0.17
C PHE A 30 31.58 29.17 0.97
N ASN A 31 31.60 27.91 1.40
CA ASN A 31 32.31 27.44 2.58
C ASN A 31 31.99 28.33 3.80
N SER A 32 32.98 28.62 4.64
CA SER A 32 32.84 29.55 5.77
C SER A 32 33.06 31.03 5.38
N GLY A 33 32.86 31.37 4.09
CA GLY A 33 33.00 32.73 3.57
C GLY A 33 31.89 33.68 4.04
N PRO A 34 31.96 34.97 3.66
CA PRO A 34 30.87 35.91 3.91
C PRO A 34 29.64 35.57 3.06
N GLU A 35 28.45 35.92 3.56
CA GLU A 35 27.24 35.87 2.75
C GLU A 35 27.24 36.99 1.69
N VAL A 36 26.86 36.64 0.46
CA VAL A 36 26.80 37.56 -0.67
C VAL A 36 25.38 37.59 -1.21
N ALA A 37 24.79 38.79 -1.24
CA ALA A 37 23.45 38.98 -1.78
C ALA A 37 23.43 38.87 -3.31
N PHE A 38 22.35 38.29 -3.82
CA PHE A 38 22.03 38.23 -5.24
C PHE A 38 20.53 38.50 -5.44
N SER A 39 20.15 38.94 -6.64
CA SER A 39 18.75 39.24 -6.96
C SER A 39 18.45 39.04 -8.43
N ASN A 40 17.23 38.58 -8.72
CA ASN A 40 16.69 38.38 -10.07
C ASN A 40 17.64 37.57 -10.97
N ILE A 41 18.19 36.46 -10.47
CA ILE A 41 18.98 35.56 -11.31
C ILE A 41 18.04 34.72 -12.19
N ASP A 42 18.50 34.41 -13.39
CA ASP A 42 17.81 33.46 -14.27
C ASP A 42 18.30 32.04 -14.01
N GLU A 43 19.56 31.84 -13.62
CA GLU A 43 20.15 30.52 -13.43
C GLU A 43 21.19 30.52 -12.29
N LEU A 44 21.25 29.41 -11.55
CA LEU A 44 22.34 29.09 -10.61
C LEU A 44 23.16 27.93 -11.17
N ALA A 45 24.48 28.04 -11.19
CA ALA A 45 25.39 26.94 -11.53
C ALA A 45 26.47 26.78 -10.46
N PHE A 46 26.59 25.58 -9.89
CA PHE A 46 27.64 25.20 -8.96
C PHE A 46 28.42 23.99 -9.49
N TYR A 47 29.74 24.14 -9.58
CA TYR A 47 30.67 23.07 -9.98
C TYR A 47 31.57 22.74 -8.79
N GLY A 48 31.30 21.64 -8.07
CA GLY A 48 32.11 21.17 -6.94
C GLY A 48 33.52 20.73 -7.35
N LEU A 49 33.65 20.15 -8.55
CA LEU A 49 34.88 19.59 -9.13
C LEU A 49 35.32 18.27 -8.48
N THR A 50 36.16 18.30 -7.46
CA THR A 50 36.63 17.09 -6.76
C THR A 50 36.63 17.36 -5.27
N GLY A 51 36.39 16.32 -4.47
CA GLY A 51 36.12 16.49 -3.05
C GLY A 51 34.70 16.02 -2.78
N ASN A 52 34.29 15.98 -1.52
CA ASN A 52 32.88 15.76 -1.19
C ASN A 52 32.17 17.11 -1.17
N ASP A 53 31.38 17.37 -2.20
CA ASP A 53 30.78 18.68 -2.43
C ASP A 53 29.29 18.70 -2.08
N ARG A 54 28.86 19.78 -1.42
CA ARG A 54 27.50 19.91 -0.89
C ARG A 54 26.82 21.18 -1.39
N LEU A 55 25.64 21.03 -1.97
CA LEU A 55 24.73 22.15 -2.25
C LEU A 55 23.58 22.12 -1.24
N VAL A 56 23.43 23.17 -0.45
CA VAL A 56 22.31 23.38 0.48
C VAL A 56 21.41 24.49 -0.06
N ILE A 57 20.14 24.20 -0.28
CA ILE A 57 19.13 25.18 -0.67
C ILE A 57 18.11 25.30 0.45
N ASN A 58 18.13 26.44 1.13
CA ASN A 58 17.12 26.83 2.11
C ASN A 58 16.05 27.64 1.38
N ASN A 59 14.90 27.00 1.15
CA ASN A 59 13.77 27.62 0.46
C ASN A 59 13.06 28.62 1.38
N PRO A 60 12.50 29.72 0.82
CA PRO A 60 11.74 30.70 1.59
C PRO A 60 10.41 30.09 2.05
N ASP A 61 9.93 30.48 3.24
CA ASP A 61 8.65 30.03 3.78
C ASP A 61 7.50 30.15 2.76
N GLY A 62 6.78 29.05 2.53
CA GLY A 62 5.62 29.02 1.64
C GLY A 62 5.94 29.09 0.14
N ALA A 63 7.21 29.08 -0.26
CA ALA A 63 7.64 29.14 -1.66
C ALA A 63 8.88 28.27 -1.91
N ILE A 64 9.34 28.23 -3.15
CA ILE A 64 10.53 27.49 -3.59
C ILE A 64 11.48 28.41 -4.35
N PHE A 65 12.78 28.17 -4.19
CA PHE A 65 13.80 28.78 -5.03
C PHE A 65 13.82 28.07 -6.39
N ASN A 66 13.33 28.76 -7.42
CA ASN A 66 13.13 28.22 -8.75
C ASN A 66 13.45 29.28 -9.83
N PRO A 67 14.74 29.63 -10.04
CA PRO A 67 15.14 30.50 -11.14
C PRO A 67 14.67 29.93 -12.48
N ALA A 68 14.25 30.79 -13.42
CA ALA A 68 13.57 30.35 -14.65
C ALA A 68 14.43 29.45 -15.58
N GLY A 69 15.76 29.60 -15.56
CA GLY A 69 16.73 28.73 -16.24
C GLY A 69 17.13 27.48 -15.45
N GLY A 70 16.67 27.37 -14.21
CA GLY A 70 16.92 26.27 -13.28
C GLY A 70 18.24 26.39 -12.51
N ILE A 71 18.60 25.29 -11.88
CA ILE A 71 19.80 25.12 -11.07
C ILE A 71 20.61 23.96 -11.67
N LEU A 72 21.90 24.18 -11.89
CA LEU A 72 22.85 23.14 -12.28
C LEU A 72 23.81 22.87 -11.12
N PHE A 73 23.84 21.62 -10.65
CA PHE A 73 24.83 21.17 -9.66
C PHE A 73 25.66 20.01 -10.20
N ASN A 74 26.94 20.26 -10.48
CA ASN A 74 27.89 19.20 -10.82
C ASN A 74 28.81 18.97 -9.62
N ALA A 75 28.55 17.91 -8.87
CA ALA A 75 29.23 17.65 -7.61
C ALA A 75 30.60 16.96 -7.76
N GLY A 76 30.93 16.45 -8.95
CA GLY A 76 32.22 15.78 -9.17
C GLY A 76 32.18 14.26 -9.08
N GLY A 77 31.17 13.67 -8.41
CA GLY A 77 30.90 12.23 -8.42
C GLY A 77 31.48 11.44 -7.26
N GLN A 78 31.91 12.11 -6.20
CA GLN A 78 32.43 11.47 -5.00
C GLN A 78 31.28 10.96 -4.13
N THR A 79 31.54 9.90 -3.33
CA THR A 79 30.50 9.24 -2.55
C THR A 79 29.89 10.12 -1.45
N GLY A 80 30.59 11.17 -1.03
CA GLY A 80 30.12 12.13 -0.03
C GLY A 80 29.40 13.35 -0.62
N ASP A 81 29.25 13.44 -1.94
CA ASP A 81 28.55 14.54 -2.59
C ASP A 81 27.07 14.55 -2.22
N LEU A 82 26.51 15.75 -2.01
CA LEU A 82 25.21 15.89 -1.37
C LEU A 82 24.42 17.09 -1.89
N LEU A 83 23.16 16.86 -2.21
CA LEU A 83 22.17 17.93 -2.41
C LEU A 83 21.21 17.95 -1.21
N GLU A 84 21.00 19.11 -0.61
CA GLU A 84 20.02 19.29 0.46
C GLU A 84 18.99 20.34 0.11
N LEU A 85 17.72 19.96 0.26
CA LEU A 85 16.57 20.80 0.06
C LEU A 85 15.90 20.98 1.43
N GLN A 86 15.84 22.21 1.92
CA GLN A 86 15.33 22.52 3.26
C GLN A 86 14.22 23.56 3.20
N GLY A 87 13.16 23.36 3.99
CA GLY A 87 12.09 24.34 4.17
C GLY A 87 11.25 24.57 2.92
N GLY A 88 10.59 25.72 2.84
CA GLY A 88 9.68 26.05 1.74
C GLY A 88 8.39 25.23 1.75
N TYR A 89 7.58 25.40 0.71
CA TYR A 89 6.38 24.61 0.46
C TYR A 89 6.24 24.31 -1.03
N ALA A 90 5.95 23.06 -1.37
CA ALA A 90 5.62 22.65 -2.73
C ALA A 90 4.35 21.80 -2.74
N THR A 91 3.50 21.99 -3.76
CA THR A 91 2.37 21.10 -3.99
C THR A 91 2.83 19.74 -4.48
N SER A 92 3.95 19.68 -5.20
CA SER A 92 4.63 18.44 -5.55
C SER A 92 6.14 18.64 -5.68
N GLU A 93 6.89 17.63 -5.31
CA GLU A 93 8.34 17.52 -5.45
C GLU A 93 8.67 16.18 -6.12
N GLU A 94 9.18 16.20 -7.34
CA GLU A 94 9.52 14.98 -8.09
C GLU A 94 11.03 14.84 -8.22
N HIS A 95 11.55 13.69 -7.81
CA HIS A 95 12.92 13.24 -8.01
C HIS A 95 12.96 12.19 -9.11
N ARG A 96 13.59 12.51 -10.23
CA ARG A 96 13.82 11.54 -11.30
C ARG A 96 15.17 10.86 -11.10
N LEU A 97 15.15 9.59 -10.74
CA LEU A 97 16.31 8.74 -10.46
C LEU A 97 16.61 7.84 -11.66
N VAL A 98 16.86 8.48 -12.80
CA VAL A 98 17.13 7.81 -14.08
C VAL A 98 18.54 8.16 -14.52
N ALA A 99 19.34 7.12 -14.81
CA ALA A 99 20.74 7.31 -15.20
C ALA A 99 20.87 8.33 -16.36
N GLY A 100 21.63 9.39 -16.12
CA GLY A 100 21.86 10.47 -17.09
C GLY A 100 20.73 11.51 -17.22
N LYS A 101 19.63 11.36 -16.46
CA LYS A 101 18.48 12.29 -16.44
C LYS A 101 18.08 12.71 -15.03
N ASN A 102 19.01 12.58 -14.09
CA ASN A 102 18.85 12.94 -12.69
C ASN A 102 18.42 14.40 -12.54
N ALA A 103 17.25 14.63 -11.93
CA ALA A 103 16.69 15.95 -11.79
C ALA A 103 15.61 16.04 -10.70
N VAL A 104 15.39 17.26 -10.20
CA VAL A 104 14.29 17.62 -9.32
C VAL A 104 13.33 18.56 -10.05
N TYR A 105 12.04 18.30 -9.95
CA TYR A 105 10.96 19.14 -10.47
C TYR A 105 10.03 19.53 -9.33
N PHE A 106 9.46 20.73 -9.38
CA PHE A 106 8.46 21.16 -8.42
C PHE A 106 7.16 21.55 -9.10
N ASN A 107 6.04 21.34 -8.40
CA ASN A 107 4.71 21.82 -8.76
C ASN A 107 4.30 21.44 -10.20
N GLY A 108 4.71 20.26 -10.67
CA GLY A 108 4.43 19.75 -12.01
C GLY A 108 5.14 20.50 -13.15
N ALA A 109 6.27 21.15 -12.87
CA ALA A 109 7.09 21.81 -13.89
C ALA A 109 7.48 20.85 -15.02
N THR A 110 7.42 21.32 -16.26
CA THR A 110 7.82 20.54 -17.44
C THR A 110 9.33 20.49 -17.67
N GLU A 111 10.05 21.46 -17.11
CA GLU A 111 11.50 21.56 -17.16
C GLU A 111 12.07 21.34 -15.76
N ALA A 112 13.24 20.72 -15.67
CA ALA A 112 13.90 20.43 -14.41
C ALA A 112 14.24 21.74 -13.68
N THR A 113 13.77 21.87 -12.44
CA THR A 113 14.19 22.96 -11.54
C THR A 113 15.65 22.78 -11.14
N ILE A 114 16.05 21.54 -10.81
CA ILE A 114 17.43 21.21 -10.45
C ILE A 114 17.92 20.07 -11.34
N ARG A 115 18.99 20.31 -12.10
CA ARG A 115 19.73 19.28 -12.83
C ARG A 115 21.01 19.01 -12.06
N TYR A 116 21.28 17.74 -11.76
CA TYR A 116 22.47 17.39 -11.00
C TYR A 116 23.23 16.20 -11.59
N VAL A 117 24.55 16.22 -11.42
CA VAL A 117 25.48 15.19 -11.88
C VAL A 117 26.42 14.82 -10.75
N GLY A 118 26.65 13.53 -10.58
CA GLY A 118 27.60 13.03 -9.58
C GLY A 118 27.12 13.19 -8.14
N VAL A 119 25.81 13.26 -7.89
CA VAL A 119 25.25 13.34 -6.52
C VAL A 119 24.70 11.95 -6.13
N PRO A 120 25.37 11.21 -5.23
CA PRO A 120 24.87 9.93 -4.73
C PRO A 120 23.67 10.06 -3.80
N THR A 121 23.59 11.16 -3.06
CA THR A 121 22.59 11.34 -1.99
C THR A 121 21.92 12.71 -2.06
N ILE A 122 20.60 12.71 -1.89
CA ILE A 122 19.79 13.90 -1.71
C ILE A 122 19.10 13.79 -0.35
N ILE A 123 19.09 14.86 0.42
CA ILE A 123 18.25 14.97 1.62
C ILE A 123 17.16 15.99 1.31
N SER A 124 15.91 15.55 1.39
CA SER A 124 14.76 16.43 1.28
C SER A 124 14.04 16.58 2.63
N ALA A 125 14.03 17.81 3.12
CA ALA A 125 13.29 18.28 4.28
C ALA A 125 12.33 19.43 3.87
N MET A 126 11.75 19.29 2.67
CA MET A 126 10.71 20.17 2.15
C MET A 126 9.37 19.89 2.83
N ASP A 127 8.52 20.92 2.97
CA ASP A 127 7.09 20.73 3.26
C ASP A 127 6.33 20.51 1.94
N SER A 128 6.40 19.27 1.44
CA SER A 128 5.76 18.88 0.18
C SER A 128 4.45 18.16 0.46
N ALA A 129 3.36 18.55 -0.21
CA ALA A 129 2.10 17.79 -0.12
C ALA A 129 2.25 16.39 -0.76
N GLU A 130 3.05 16.29 -1.81
CA GLU A 130 3.43 15.05 -2.49
C GLU A 130 4.92 15.06 -2.85
N THR A 131 5.62 13.99 -2.51
CA THR A 131 6.98 13.72 -3.00
C THR A 131 6.94 12.49 -3.89
N VAL A 132 7.36 12.62 -5.14
CA VAL A 132 7.37 11.55 -6.15
C VAL A 132 8.81 11.15 -6.45
N LEU A 133 9.10 9.85 -6.50
CA LEU A 133 10.37 9.33 -6.95
C LEU A 133 10.16 8.35 -8.11
N THR A 134 10.83 8.63 -9.22
CA THR A 134 10.66 7.88 -10.47
C THR A 134 11.96 7.20 -10.87
N GLY A 135 11.92 5.90 -11.17
CA GLY A 135 13.08 5.12 -11.61
C GLY A 135 12.77 3.63 -11.82
N ASP A 136 13.66 2.89 -12.47
CA ASP A 136 13.38 1.50 -12.90
C ASP A 136 13.80 0.41 -11.89
N SER A 137 14.62 0.74 -10.91
CA SER A 137 15.08 -0.20 -9.89
C SER A 137 15.18 0.55 -8.57
N LEU A 138 14.05 0.63 -7.87
CA LEU A 138 13.91 1.42 -6.66
C LEU A 138 13.84 0.50 -5.45
N THR A 139 14.50 0.91 -4.36
CA THR A 139 14.41 0.25 -3.06
C THR A 139 14.02 1.27 -2.01
N VAL A 140 12.94 1.01 -1.29
CA VAL A 140 12.48 1.78 -0.14
C VAL A 140 13.03 1.12 1.13
N SER A 141 13.74 1.89 1.94
CA SER A 141 14.41 1.42 3.15
C SER A 141 14.54 2.55 4.18
N THR A 142 15.07 2.25 5.36
CA THR A 142 15.52 3.24 6.34
C THR A 142 16.85 2.78 6.93
N ASP A 143 17.76 3.72 7.20
CA ASP A 143 19.04 3.43 7.87
C ASP A 143 19.00 3.75 9.37
N ASP A 144 18.29 4.81 9.74
CA ASP A 144 18.24 5.36 11.09
C ASP A 144 16.92 5.06 11.81
N GLY A 145 15.99 4.38 11.13
CA GLY A 145 14.65 4.08 11.62
C GLY A 145 13.68 5.25 11.54
N ILE A 146 14.12 6.45 11.14
CA ILE A 146 13.34 7.68 11.13
C ILE A 146 13.07 8.14 9.70
N GLN A 147 14.13 8.34 8.91
CA GLN A 147 14.04 8.82 7.55
C GLN A 147 13.75 7.66 6.60
N THR A 148 12.94 7.93 5.58
CA THR A 148 12.71 6.97 4.50
C THR A 148 13.67 7.27 3.36
N ARG A 149 14.52 6.30 3.03
CA ARG A 149 15.38 6.33 1.86
C ARG A 149 14.71 5.60 0.71
N VAL A 150 14.64 6.27 -0.43
CA VAL A 150 14.34 5.65 -1.71
C VAL A 150 15.62 5.66 -2.55
N ALA A 151 16.16 4.49 -2.83
CA ALA A 151 17.43 4.30 -3.53
C ALA A 151 17.20 3.76 -4.94
N GLY A 152 17.80 4.41 -5.94
CA GLY A 152 17.96 3.92 -7.31
C GLY A 152 19.41 4.07 -7.75
N ASN A 153 19.65 4.77 -8.86
CA ASN A 153 21.01 5.19 -9.25
C ASN A 153 21.57 6.33 -8.36
N THR A 154 20.68 7.08 -7.72
CA THR A 154 20.91 8.06 -6.65
C THR A 154 19.93 7.72 -5.52
N SER A 155 20.24 8.10 -4.28
CA SER A 155 19.34 7.94 -3.14
C SER A 155 18.74 9.27 -2.71
N VAL A 156 17.48 9.26 -2.31
CA VAL A 156 16.81 10.40 -1.68
C VAL A 156 16.36 9.99 -0.29
N LEU A 157 16.71 10.76 0.72
CA LEU A 157 16.24 10.62 2.09
C LEU A 157 15.14 11.64 2.34
N VAL A 158 13.97 11.14 2.70
CA VAL A 158 12.80 11.92 3.08
C VAL A 158 12.67 11.85 4.59
N GLY A 159 12.68 13.01 5.25
CA GLY A 159 12.65 13.13 6.70
C GLY A 159 11.32 12.75 7.33
N SER A 160 10.47 13.76 7.56
CA SER A 160 9.10 13.57 8.05
C SER A 160 8.14 13.95 6.93
N LEU A 161 7.15 13.12 6.65
CA LEU A 161 6.16 13.39 5.61
C LEU A 161 4.79 12.85 6.03
N ALA A 162 3.87 13.79 6.23
CA ALA A 162 2.45 13.51 6.46
C ALA A 162 1.64 13.51 5.14
N GLY A 163 2.25 13.99 4.05
CA GLY A 163 1.70 13.93 2.70
C GLY A 163 1.88 12.57 2.04
N THR A 164 1.91 12.55 0.71
CA THR A 164 2.10 11.32 -0.06
C THR A 164 3.55 11.17 -0.49
N LEU A 165 4.17 10.01 -0.21
CA LEU A 165 5.38 9.55 -0.87
C LEU A 165 4.99 8.59 -1.98
N ALA A 166 5.15 9.00 -3.23
CA ALA A 166 4.93 8.15 -4.39
C ALA A 166 6.26 7.58 -4.90
N VAL A 167 6.35 6.27 -5.09
CA VAL A 167 7.51 5.58 -5.65
C VAL A 167 7.06 4.83 -6.89
N VAL A 168 7.58 5.21 -8.06
CA VAL A 168 6.98 4.86 -9.36
C VAL A 168 8.04 4.42 -10.37
N GLY A 169 7.68 3.49 -11.25
CA GLY A 169 8.53 3.09 -12.37
C GLY A 169 8.73 4.21 -13.40
N ASP A 170 9.93 4.35 -13.97
CA ASP A 170 10.11 5.18 -15.19
C ASP A 170 9.64 4.42 -16.45
N THR A 171 9.67 3.09 -16.39
CA THR A 171 9.24 2.17 -17.44
C THR A 171 8.30 1.08 -16.93
N GLU A 172 7.59 0.42 -17.85
CA GLU A 172 6.70 -0.71 -17.54
C GLU A 172 7.42 -1.90 -16.88
N ALA A 173 8.73 -2.05 -17.08
CA ALA A 173 9.52 -3.14 -16.52
C ALA A 173 10.16 -2.81 -15.17
N ALA A 174 9.80 -1.67 -14.56
CA ALA A 174 10.39 -1.23 -13.31
C ALA A 174 10.12 -2.23 -12.17
N SER A 175 11.14 -2.39 -11.32
CA SER A 175 11.05 -3.16 -10.08
C SER A 175 11.16 -2.24 -8.88
N ILE A 176 10.25 -2.38 -7.93
CA ILE A 176 10.24 -1.62 -6.68
C ILE A 176 10.24 -2.60 -5.51
N GLN A 177 11.19 -2.44 -4.60
CA GLN A 177 11.32 -3.27 -3.41
C GLN A 177 11.07 -2.44 -2.16
N LEU A 178 10.22 -2.93 -1.25
CA LEU A 178 9.92 -2.30 0.03
C LEU A 178 10.54 -3.14 1.14
N ASN A 179 11.62 -2.63 1.75
CA ASN A 179 12.33 -3.33 2.83
C ASN A 179 11.92 -2.81 4.21
N SER A 180 11.78 -1.49 4.34
CA SER A 180 11.45 -0.84 5.60
C SER A 180 11.01 0.60 5.36
N LEU A 181 10.16 1.13 6.24
CA LEU A 181 9.74 2.52 6.22
C LEU A 181 10.29 3.26 7.45
N GLY A 182 10.77 4.47 7.27
CA GLY A 182 11.19 5.32 8.40
C GLY A 182 9.98 5.83 9.17
N SER A 183 10.07 5.91 10.51
CA SER A 183 8.96 6.33 11.37
C SER A 183 8.50 7.78 11.15
N GLY A 184 9.26 8.59 10.41
CA GLY A 184 8.86 9.93 9.98
C GLY A 184 7.76 9.95 8.91
N MET A 185 7.50 8.81 8.26
CA MET A 185 6.39 8.66 7.32
C MET A 185 5.11 8.31 8.08
N THR A 186 4.12 9.20 8.03
CA THR A 186 2.81 8.99 8.69
C THR A 186 1.63 9.21 7.75
N GLY A 187 1.88 9.72 6.54
CA GLY A 187 0.87 9.89 5.50
C GLY A 187 0.67 8.64 4.66
N ILE A 188 0.73 8.79 3.34
CA ILE A 188 0.49 7.71 2.37
C ILE A 188 1.80 7.33 1.70
N LEU A 189 2.14 6.05 1.72
CA LEU A 189 3.10 5.46 0.80
C LEU A 189 2.34 4.89 -0.40
N GLN A 190 2.49 5.54 -1.56
CA GLN A 190 1.94 5.06 -2.82
C GLN A 190 3.06 4.43 -3.66
N VAL A 191 2.85 3.19 -4.12
CA VAL A 191 3.85 2.44 -4.88
C VAL A 191 3.26 1.95 -6.19
N GLY A 192 3.95 2.29 -7.28
CA GLY A 192 3.48 2.10 -8.63
C GLY A 192 2.34 3.05 -9.00
N ARG A 193 2.14 3.24 -10.31
CA ARG A 193 1.03 4.06 -10.83
C ARG A 193 0.25 3.40 -11.95
N ASP A 194 0.76 2.31 -12.52
CA ASP A 194 0.11 1.57 -13.60
C ASP A 194 0.27 0.04 -13.41
N ARG A 195 -0.45 -0.78 -14.19
CA ARG A 195 -0.51 -2.23 -13.98
C ARG A 195 0.69 -3.02 -14.53
N GLN A 196 1.92 -2.49 -14.53
CA GLN A 196 3.06 -3.20 -15.13
C GLN A 196 4.28 -3.38 -14.24
N GLU A 197 4.51 -2.49 -13.26
CA GLU A 197 5.65 -2.63 -12.35
C GLU A 197 5.58 -3.94 -11.56
N THR A 198 6.75 -4.45 -11.17
CA THR A 198 6.84 -5.52 -10.17
C THR A 198 7.17 -4.91 -8.82
N VAL A 199 6.29 -5.13 -7.84
CA VAL A 199 6.46 -4.64 -6.48
C VAL A 199 6.67 -5.81 -5.54
N THR A 200 7.73 -5.77 -4.73
CA THR A 200 8.01 -6.78 -3.70
C THR A 200 7.95 -6.14 -2.33
N LEU A 201 7.09 -6.67 -1.46
CA LEU A 201 7.00 -6.33 -0.03
C LEU A 201 7.87 -7.35 0.68
N ASN A 202 9.09 -6.95 1.08
CA ASN A 202 10.07 -7.86 1.66
C ASN A 202 9.79 -8.14 3.14
N ASN A 203 10.38 -9.22 3.63
CA ASN A 203 10.21 -9.67 5.00
C ASN A 203 10.59 -8.63 6.06
N GLY A 204 9.69 -8.43 7.03
CA GLY A 204 9.87 -7.50 8.14
C GLY A 204 9.53 -6.05 7.80
N LEU A 205 8.82 -5.81 6.70
CA LEU A 205 8.36 -4.47 6.32
C LEU A 205 7.40 -3.93 7.39
N ASN A 206 7.83 -2.90 8.10
CA ASN A 206 7.00 -2.15 9.04
C ASN A 206 6.61 -0.81 8.40
N LEU A 207 5.32 -0.61 8.22
CA LEU A 207 4.68 0.60 7.67
C LEU A 207 4.40 1.67 8.74
N GLY A 208 4.56 1.33 10.03
CA GLY A 208 4.22 2.21 11.13
C GLY A 208 2.76 2.64 11.07
N ALA A 209 2.53 3.96 11.12
CA ALA A 209 1.20 4.55 11.02
C ALA A 209 0.81 4.93 9.58
N ALA A 210 1.68 4.73 8.59
CA ALA A 210 1.40 5.13 7.21
C ALA A 210 0.38 4.19 6.56
N ASN A 211 -0.43 4.76 5.67
CA ASN A 211 -1.26 3.97 4.77
C ASN A 211 -0.42 3.51 3.58
N LEU A 212 -0.64 2.29 3.11
CA LEU A 212 -0.01 1.72 1.93
C LEU A 212 -1.01 1.60 0.78
N ILE A 213 -0.66 2.13 -0.38
CA ILE A 213 -1.38 1.91 -1.63
C ILE A 213 -0.41 1.36 -2.67
N VAL A 214 -0.65 0.15 -3.16
CA VAL A 214 0.13 -0.47 -4.24
C VAL A 214 -0.75 -0.64 -5.47
N ASN A 215 -0.29 -0.11 -6.61
CA ASN A 215 -0.88 -0.36 -7.93
C ASN A 215 0.22 -0.87 -8.85
N ALA A 216 0.17 -2.14 -9.24
CA ALA A 216 1.26 -2.77 -9.96
C ALA A 216 0.81 -3.88 -10.93
N GLY A 217 1.70 -4.34 -11.79
CA GLY A 217 1.47 -5.53 -12.61
C GLY A 217 1.54 -6.80 -11.79
N ALA A 218 2.63 -6.95 -11.03
CA ALA A 218 2.81 -8.07 -10.12
C ALA A 218 3.18 -7.57 -8.73
N VAL A 219 2.49 -8.09 -7.71
CA VAL A 219 2.82 -7.84 -6.31
C VAL A 219 3.22 -9.14 -5.64
N THR A 220 4.40 -9.18 -5.05
CA THR A 220 4.89 -10.30 -4.25
C THR A 220 4.99 -9.89 -2.79
N ILE A 221 4.35 -10.65 -1.92
CA ILE A 221 4.51 -10.57 -0.47
C ILE A 221 5.56 -11.62 -0.08
N ASP A 222 6.80 -11.15 0.07
CA ASP A 222 7.98 -11.98 0.33
C ASP A 222 8.40 -11.98 1.81
N GLY A 223 7.42 -11.80 2.69
CA GLY A 223 7.57 -11.93 4.12
C GLY A 223 6.49 -11.15 4.87
N ASP A 224 6.68 -11.03 6.18
CA ASP A 224 5.69 -10.37 7.03
C ASP A 224 5.70 -8.86 6.83
N VAL A 225 4.50 -8.31 6.66
CA VAL A 225 4.20 -6.87 6.57
C VAL A 225 3.38 -6.48 7.78
N SER A 226 3.75 -5.38 8.43
CA SER A 226 3.09 -4.89 9.66
C SER A 226 2.84 -3.39 9.60
N GLY A 227 1.80 -2.91 10.27
CA GLY A 227 1.46 -1.51 10.40
C GLY A 227 0.15 -1.29 11.16
N THR A 228 -0.27 -0.04 11.28
CA THR A 228 -1.58 0.32 11.86
C THR A 228 -2.46 1.12 10.90
N GLY A 229 -1.94 1.47 9.72
CA GLY A 229 -2.66 2.15 8.65
C GLY A 229 -3.35 1.18 7.71
N ASP A 230 -4.15 1.72 6.79
CA ASP A 230 -4.81 0.94 5.75
C ASP A 230 -3.80 0.36 4.76
N VAL A 231 -4.06 -0.87 4.29
CA VAL A 231 -3.27 -1.54 3.26
C VAL A 231 -4.16 -1.84 2.06
N THR A 232 -3.92 -1.16 0.94
CA THR A 232 -4.59 -1.40 -0.34
C THR A 232 -3.60 -1.90 -1.37
N ILE A 233 -3.84 -3.08 -1.95
CA ILE A 233 -2.99 -3.68 -2.96
C ILE A 233 -3.82 -4.08 -4.17
N HIS A 234 -3.58 -3.42 -5.30
CA HIS A 234 -4.18 -3.73 -6.59
C HIS A 234 -3.08 -4.23 -7.55
N GLY A 235 -3.21 -5.48 -7.99
CA GLY A 235 -2.25 -6.13 -8.87
C GLY A 235 -2.93 -6.83 -10.05
N SER A 236 -2.22 -7.02 -11.17
CA SER A 236 -2.68 -8.04 -12.15
C SER A 236 -2.54 -9.44 -11.53
N SER A 237 -1.48 -9.65 -10.75
CA SER A 237 -1.32 -10.81 -9.87
C SER A 237 -0.81 -10.38 -8.49
N ILE A 238 -1.35 -10.99 -7.44
CA ILE A 238 -0.86 -10.87 -6.06
C ILE A 238 -0.44 -12.27 -5.59
N THR A 239 0.79 -12.41 -5.10
CA THR A 239 1.35 -13.69 -4.67
C THR A 239 2.00 -13.55 -3.30
N PHE A 240 1.63 -14.44 -2.37
CA PHE A 240 2.41 -14.69 -1.16
C PHE A 240 3.46 -15.75 -1.49
N SER A 241 4.75 -15.45 -1.29
CA SER A 241 5.81 -16.41 -1.62
C SER A 241 5.84 -17.62 -0.67
N ASP A 242 5.35 -17.42 0.55
CA ASP A 242 5.03 -18.45 1.54
C ASP A 242 3.66 -18.14 2.14
N TRP A 243 2.83 -19.17 2.36
CA TRP A 243 1.50 -19.02 2.94
C TRP A 243 1.50 -18.64 4.42
N ASN A 244 2.64 -18.71 5.10
CA ASN A 244 2.78 -18.21 6.47
C ASN A 244 3.06 -16.71 6.52
N HIS A 245 3.36 -16.07 5.40
CA HIS A 245 3.55 -14.62 5.36
C HIS A 245 2.25 -13.90 5.64
N GLN A 246 2.34 -12.85 6.44
CA GLN A 246 1.18 -12.08 6.89
C GLN A 246 1.21 -10.63 6.42
N ILE A 247 0.02 -10.04 6.30
CA ILE A 247 -0.21 -8.60 6.32
C ILE A 247 -0.98 -8.29 7.60
N ASP A 248 -0.34 -7.61 8.55
CA ASP A 248 -0.94 -7.11 9.78
C ASP A 248 -1.14 -5.59 9.66
N ALA A 249 -2.40 -5.15 9.57
CA ALA A 249 -2.77 -3.74 9.48
C ALA A 249 -3.23 -3.15 10.84
N GLY A 250 -3.14 -3.90 11.94
CA GLY A 250 -3.56 -3.43 13.25
C GLY A 250 -5.05 -3.03 13.25
N ALA A 251 -5.34 -1.73 13.32
CA ALA A 251 -6.70 -1.20 13.25
C ALA A 251 -7.15 -0.78 11.84
N GLY A 252 -6.23 -0.70 10.88
CA GLY A 252 -6.50 -0.33 9.50
C GLY A 252 -7.18 -1.44 8.70
N THR A 253 -7.76 -1.09 7.56
CA THR A 253 -8.39 -2.03 6.65
C THR A 253 -7.38 -2.72 5.73
N ILE A 254 -7.71 -3.90 5.22
CA ILE A 254 -6.92 -4.58 4.18
C ILE A 254 -7.80 -4.80 2.95
N GLU A 255 -7.42 -4.19 1.82
CA GLU A 255 -8.04 -4.43 0.52
C GLU A 255 -7.05 -5.06 -0.46
N LEU A 256 -7.36 -6.26 -0.97
CA LEU A 256 -6.63 -6.93 -2.04
C LEU A 256 -7.51 -7.05 -3.29
N GLN A 257 -7.03 -6.57 -4.43
CA GLN A 257 -7.69 -6.76 -5.72
C GLN A 257 -6.70 -7.35 -6.74
N SER A 258 -6.99 -8.54 -7.25
CA SER A 258 -6.19 -9.22 -8.27
C SER A 258 -7.00 -9.51 -9.53
N ASP A 259 -6.40 -9.34 -10.71
CA ASP A 259 -7.02 -9.80 -11.96
C ASP A 259 -7.02 -11.34 -12.05
N GLN A 260 -6.01 -11.98 -11.46
CA GLN A 260 -5.89 -13.44 -11.32
C GLN A 260 -6.40 -13.94 -9.96
N GLY A 261 -6.42 -15.26 -9.76
CA GLY A 261 -6.67 -15.85 -8.45
C GLY A 261 -5.57 -15.53 -7.44
N ILE A 262 -5.90 -15.59 -6.16
CA ILE A 262 -4.97 -15.36 -5.04
C ILE A 262 -5.01 -16.58 -4.12
N ILE A 263 -3.84 -17.13 -3.83
CA ILE A 263 -3.64 -17.99 -2.68
C ILE A 263 -3.19 -17.08 -1.53
N LEU A 264 -4.05 -16.92 -0.53
CA LEU A 264 -3.80 -16.04 0.60
C LEU A 264 -2.74 -16.64 1.52
N GLY A 265 -1.85 -15.77 2.01
CA GLY A 265 -1.17 -15.97 3.29
C GLY A 265 -2.14 -15.67 4.43
N GLN A 266 -1.71 -14.86 5.40
CA GLN A 266 -2.56 -14.40 6.51
C GLN A 266 -2.86 -12.90 6.38
N LEU A 267 -4.12 -12.52 6.54
CA LEU A 267 -4.57 -11.12 6.63
C LEU A 267 -5.06 -10.89 8.06
N LEU A 268 -4.37 -10.04 8.80
CA LEU A 268 -4.63 -9.75 10.22
C LEU A 268 -5.00 -8.27 10.40
N THR A 269 -6.17 -8.03 10.97
CA THR A 269 -6.61 -6.69 11.36
C THR A 269 -7.73 -6.77 12.39
N THR A 270 -8.01 -5.69 13.12
CA THR A 270 -9.26 -5.49 13.85
C THR A 270 -10.31 -4.75 13.03
N GLY A 271 -9.92 -4.19 11.88
CA GLY A 271 -10.80 -3.56 10.90
C GLY A 271 -11.38 -4.57 9.91
N ASP A 272 -11.66 -4.09 8.71
CA ASP A 272 -12.33 -4.87 7.66
C ASP A 272 -11.34 -5.41 6.63
N VAL A 273 -11.65 -6.58 6.08
CA VAL A 273 -10.91 -7.20 4.98
C VAL A 273 -11.79 -7.29 3.75
N LYS A 274 -11.27 -6.87 2.60
CA LYS A 274 -11.90 -7.05 1.30
C LYS A 274 -10.95 -7.71 0.33
N VAL A 275 -11.37 -8.82 -0.26
CA VAL A 275 -10.57 -9.53 -1.27
C VAL A 275 -11.40 -9.71 -2.52
N THR A 276 -10.86 -9.24 -3.65
CA THR A 276 -11.51 -9.33 -4.97
C THR A 276 -10.59 -10.00 -5.98
N THR A 277 -11.13 -10.97 -6.73
CA THR A 277 -10.45 -11.65 -7.85
C THR A 277 -11.34 -11.66 -9.09
N ARG A 278 -10.78 -11.32 -10.27
CA ARG A 278 -11.58 -11.21 -11.51
C ARG A 278 -11.70 -12.49 -12.32
N ALA A 279 -10.69 -13.36 -12.30
CA ALA A 279 -10.67 -14.56 -13.14
C ALA A 279 -10.38 -15.88 -12.39
N GLY A 280 -9.74 -15.82 -11.22
CA GLY A 280 -9.32 -17.01 -10.45
C GLY A 280 -9.86 -17.01 -9.04
N ASP A 281 -9.51 -18.05 -8.29
CA ASP A 281 -10.07 -18.31 -6.97
C ASP A 281 -9.55 -17.34 -5.90
N ILE A 282 -10.33 -17.14 -4.85
CA ILE A 282 -9.81 -16.76 -3.54
C ILE A 282 -9.60 -18.05 -2.77
N GLN A 283 -8.35 -18.38 -2.50
CA GLN A 283 -7.98 -19.66 -1.89
C GLN A 283 -7.19 -19.44 -0.60
N GLY A 284 -7.64 -20.08 0.49
CA GLY A 284 -6.81 -20.24 1.68
C GLY A 284 -5.77 -21.35 1.50
N PHE A 285 -4.70 -21.30 2.27
CA PHE A 285 -3.67 -22.33 2.27
C PHE A 285 -3.26 -22.76 3.68
N GLY A 286 -2.78 -24.00 3.82
CA GLY A 286 -2.14 -24.49 5.04
C GLY A 286 -3.14 -24.92 6.10
N SER A 287 -2.76 -24.82 7.37
CA SER A 287 -3.60 -25.13 8.55
C SER A 287 -4.00 -23.90 9.37
N GLY A 288 -3.40 -22.73 9.12
CA GLY A 288 -3.70 -21.48 9.82
C GLY A 288 -4.93 -20.75 9.27
N ASN A 289 -5.30 -19.65 9.93
CA ASN A 289 -6.34 -18.74 9.47
C ASN A 289 -5.79 -17.89 8.32
N SER A 290 -6.57 -17.78 7.25
CA SER A 290 -6.27 -16.88 6.13
C SER A 290 -6.70 -15.45 6.45
N ILE A 291 -7.74 -15.27 7.25
CA ILE A 291 -8.28 -13.94 7.60
C ILE A 291 -8.66 -13.90 9.08
N ILE A 292 -8.14 -12.91 9.80
CA ILE A 292 -8.55 -12.55 11.17
C ILE A 292 -8.92 -11.07 11.11
N ALA A 293 -10.21 -10.76 11.26
CA ALA A 293 -10.76 -9.42 11.00
C ALA A 293 -12.08 -9.19 11.76
N SER A 294 -12.57 -7.95 11.80
CA SER A 294 -13.95 -7.67 12.21
C SER A 294 -14.93 -8.23 11.17
N SER A 295 -14.69 -7.93 9.90
CA SER A 295 -15.52 -8.37 8.79
C SER A 295 -14.70 -8.80 7.57
N ALA A 296 -15.28 -9.65 6.74
CA ALA A 296 -14.72 -10.04 5.45
C ALA A 296 -15.75 -9.92 4.32
N LEU A 297 -15.40 -9.14 3.29
CA LEU A 297 -16.10 -9.10 2.00
C LEU A 297 -15.27 -9.81 0.93
N LEU A 298 -15.76 -10.93 0.42
CA LEU A 298 -15.03 -11.78 -0.51
C LEU A 298 -15.72 -11.85 -1.87
N ILE A 299 -15.02 -11.47 -2.94
CA ILE A 299 -15.59 -11.43 -4.30
C ILE A 299 -14.68 -12.20 -5.25
N SER A 300 -15.12 -13.36 -5.72
CA SER A 300 -14.52 -14.07 -6.85
C SER A 300 -15.46 -14.04 -8.05
N GLU A 301 -15.21 -13.11 -8.97
CA GLU A 301 -16.16 -12.78 -10.06
C GLU A 301 -16.46 -13.96 -10.99
N LYS A 302 -15.46 -14.81 -11.22
CA LYS A 302 -15.53 -15.92 -12.21
C LYS A 302 -15.08 -17.26 -11.65
N ALA A 303 -14.71 -17.32 -10.38
CA ALA A 303 -14.13 -18.51 -9.79
C ALA A 303 -14.80 -18.88 -8.44
N ALA A 304 -14.13 -19.69 -7.62
CA ALA A 304 -14.63 -20.07 -6.30
C ALA A 304 -13.93 -19.30 -5.18
N ILE A 305 -14.57 -19.28 -4.02
CA ILE A 305 -13.94 -19.00 -2.74
C ILE A 305 -13.78 -20.35 -2.04
N ARG A 306 -12.55 -20.76 -1.71
CA ARG A 306 -12.31 -22.12 -1.18
C ARG A 306 -11.26 -22.21 -0.10
N SER A 307 -11.43 -23.21 0.76
CA SER A 307 -10.47 -23.61 1.79
C SER A 307 -10.03 -22.45 2.70
N LEU A 308 -10.92 -21.48 2.94
CA LEU A 308 -10.64 -20.37 3.84
C LEU A 308 -10.91 -20.79 5.27
N ARG A 309 -9.95 -20.48 6.14
CA ARG A 309 -10.12 -20.48 7.59
C ARG A 309 -10.13 -19.05 8.08
N THR A 310 -11.10 -18.68 8.88
CA THR A 310 -11.32 -17.30 9.29
C THR A 310 -11.60 -17.19 10.79
N GLU A 311 -11.29 -16.03 11.35
CA GLU A 311 -11.83 -15.54 12.61
C GLU A 311 -12.43 -14.16 12.30
N VAL A 312 -13.69 -14.15 11.88
CA VAL A 312 -14.43 -12.92 11.56
C VAL A 312 -15.80 -12.93 12.21
N SER A 313 -16.30 -11.73 12.53
CA SER A 313 -17.65 -11.55 13.08
C SER A 313 -18.71 -11.42 11.98
N PHE A 314 -18.35 -10.84 10.83
CA PHE A 314 -19.26 -10.66 9.70
C PHE A 314 -18.66 -11.21 8.40
N LEU A 315 -19.49 -11.86 7.58
CA LEU A 315 -19.11 -12.33 6.24
C LEU A 315 -20.17 -12.00 5.19
N GLU A 316 -19.71 -11.46 4.07
CA GLU A 316 -20.43 -11.42 2.80
C GLU A 316 -19.54 -12.00 1.70
N ALA A 317 -20.13 -12.76 0.78
CA ALA A 317 -19.36 -13.43 -0.25
C ALA A 317 -20.09 -13.59 -1.58
N TYR A 318 -19.37 -13.35 -2.66
CA TYR A 318 -19.81 -13.61 -4.02
C TYR A 318 -18.82 -14.53 -4.73
N ALA A 319 -19.31 -15.63 -5.31
CA ALA A 319 -18.51 -16.52 -6.13
C ALA A 319 -19.29 -17.06 -7.33
N ASN A 320 -18.57 -17.49 -8.36
CA ASN A 320 -19.19 -18.17 -9.50
C ASN A 320 -19.25 -19.70 -9.29
N TYR A 321 -18.29 -20.31 -8.58
CA TYR A 321 -18.16 -21.79 -8.45
C TYR A 321 -18.14 -22.35 -7.02
N GLY A 322 -18.70 -21.63 -6.04
CA GLY A 322 -18.84 -22.11 -4.65
C GLY A 322 -18.14 -21.21 -3.65
N VAL A 323 -18.58 -21.32 -2.39
CA VAL A 323 -18.01 -20.63 -1.23
C VAL A 323 -17.78 -21.65 -0.14
N GLU A 324 -16.53 -21.86 0.27
CA GLU A 324 -16.14 -22.75 1.37
C GLU A 324 -15.37 -21.94 2.43
N VAL A 325 -15.98 -21.75 3.60
CA VAL A 325 -15.39 -21.01 4.73
C VAL A 325 -15.57 -21.79 6.03
N LEU A 326 -14.48 -21.91 6.77
CA LEU A 326 -14.45 -22.39 8.15
C LEU A 326 -14.18 -21.20 9.07
N ASN A 327 -15.12 -20.85 9.95
CA ASN A 327 -14.96 -19.73 10.89
C ASN A 327 -14.77 -20.23 12.32
N TYR A 328 -13.76 -19.75 13.03
CA TYR A 328 -13.41 -20.22 14.37
C TYR A 328 -14.03 -19.39 15.51
N THR A 329 -14.85 -18.39 15.19
CA THR A 329 -15.59 -17.54 16.13
C THR A 329 -17.08 -17.57 15.81
N ASP A 330 -17.89 -16.81 16.56
CA ASP A 330 -19.25 -16.49 16.15
C ASP A 330 -19.24 -15.76 14.80
N LEU A 331 -20.24 -16.05 13.96
CA LEU A 331 -20.34 -15.51 12.61
C LEU A 331 -21.76 -15.00 12.32
N ILE A 332 -21.82 -13.80 11.76
CA ILE A 332 -23.01 -13.23 11.15
C ILE A 332 -22.81 -13.18 9.63
N ILE A 333 -23.76 -13.69 8.86
CA ILE A 333 -23.78 -13.56 7.40
C ILE A 333 -24.61 -12.32 7.03
N GLY A 334 -23.96 -11.35 6.38
CA GLY A 334 -24.56 -10.08 5.93
C GLY A 334 -24.21 -8.85 6.78
N GLY A 335 -24.64 -7.67 6.33
CA GLY A 335 -24.56 -6.41 7.07
C GLY A 335 -23.23 -5.65 6.92
N ILE A 336 -22.45 -5.95 5.89
CA ILE A 336 -21.16 -5.32 5.57
C ILE A 336 -21.31 -4.31 4.42
N SER A 337 -21.99 -4.69 3.34
CA SER A 337 -22.02 -3.90 2.10
C SER A 337 -23.39 -3.94 1.40
N ASP A 338 -23.42 -3.52 0.13
CA ASP A 338 -24.63 -3.63 -0.72
C ASP A 338 -24.84 -5.07 -1.24
N LEU A 339 -23.88 -5.98 -1.02
CA LEU A 339 -24.02 -7.40 -1.34
C LEU A 339 -24.93 -8.06 -0.29
N VAL A 340 -26.01 -8.71 -0.76
CA VAL A 340 -26.93 -9.41 0.15
C VAL A 340 -26.36 -10.79 0.49
N GLY A 341 -25.74 -10.91 1.66
CA GLY A 341 -25.26 -12.15 2.27
C GLY A 341 -24.25 -12.92 1.41
N ILE A 342 -24.58 -14.17 1.07
CA ILE A 342 -23.71 -15.05 0.26
C ILE A 342 -24.40 -15.48 -1.03
N ASN A 343 -23.76 -15.23 -2.16
CA ASN A 343 -24.25 -15.65 -3.46
C ASN A 343 -23.20 -16.48 -4.22
N SER A 344 -23.56 -17.70 -4.57
CA SER A 344 -22.80 -18.56 -5.46
C SER A 344 -23.62 -18.96 -6.68
N LEU A 345 -23.20 -18.55 -7.88
CA LEU A 345 -23.95 -18.86 -9.11
C LEU A 345 -23.98 -20.35 -9.45
N SER A 346 -22.91 -21.06 -9.12
CA SER A 346 -22.82 -22.51 -9.20
C SER A 346 -21.98 -23.05 -8.05
N GLY A 347 -22.06 -24.35 -7.75
CA GLY A 347 -21.34 -24.95 -6.62
C GLY A 347 -22.07 -24.78 -5.28
N GLU A 348 -21.46 -25.27 -4.22
CA GLU A 348 -22.02 -25.26 -2.86
C GLU A 348 -21.57 -24.00 -2.10
N VAL A 349 -22.48 -23.46 -1.28
CA VAL A 349 -22.10 -22.61 -0.14
C VAL A 349 -21.97 -23.53 1.07
N TYR A 350 -20.74 -23.70 1.55
CA TYR A 350 -20.36 -24.51 2.69
C TYR A 350 -19.76 -23.61 3.77
N ILE A 351 -20.51 -23.40 4.84
CA ILE A 351 -20.07 -22.59 5.99
C ILE A 351 -20.06 -23.49 7.22
N SER A 352 -18.93 -23.55 7.91
CA SER A 352 -18.77 -24.29 9.16
C SER A 352 -18.21 -23.37 10.23
N VAL A 353 -18.86 -23.29 11.38
CA VAL A 353 -18.58 -22.29 12.41
C VAL A 353 -18.33 -22.98 13.76
N TRP A 354 -17.27 -22.62 14.48
CA TRP A 354 -16.95 -23.15 15.82
C TRP A 354 -17.55 -22.30 16.97
N GLY A 355 -18.41 -21.35 16.62
CA GLY A 355 -19.29 -20.58 17.51
C GLY A 355 -20.74 -20.61 17.01
N GLY A 356 -21.52 -19.60 17.36
CA GLY A 356 -22.87 -19.38 16.82
C GLY A 356 -22.84 -18.87 15.38
N LEU A 357 -23.81 -19.30 14.57
CA LEU A 357 -24.02 -18.83 13.20
C LEU A 357 -25.38 -18.14 13.09
N THR A 358 -25.36 -16.84 12.80
CA THR A 358 -26.56 -16.07 12.48
C THR A 358 -26.55 -15.69 11.00
N VAL A 359 -27.67 -15.92 10.33
CA VAL A 359 -27.86 -15.51 8.93
C VAL A 359 -28.88 -14.37 8.94
N ASN A 360 -28.39 -13.14 8.71
CA ASN A 360 -29.19 -11.90 8.66
C ASN A 360 -29.54 -11.51 7.22
N GLU A 361 -28.78 -11.99 6.25
CA GLU A 361 -29.04 -11.75 4.83
C GLU A 361 -29.10 -13.04 4.00
N ASP A 362 -29.71 -12.94 2.82
CA ASP A 362 -29.99 -14.10 1.97
C ASP A 362 -28.74 -14.92 1.61
N ILE A 363 -28.94 -16.23 1.45
CA ILE A 363 -27.95 -17.12 0.85
C ILE A 363 -28.54 -17.76 -0.39
N ARG A 364 -27.87 -17.61 -1.53
CA ARG A 364 -28.26 -18.19 -2.82
C ARG A 364 -27.13 -19.05 -3.37
N SER A 365 -27.42 -20.30 -3.69
CA SER A 365 -26.41 -21.24 -4.18
C SER A 365 -27.02 -22.40 -4.98
N THR A 366 -26.18 -23.24 -5.62
CA THR A 366 -26.69 -24.54 -6.09
C THR A 366 -27.04 -25.42 -4.90
N ARG A 367 -26.22 -25.45 -3.85
CA ARG A 367 -26.44 -26.22 -2.62
C ARG A 367 -26.02 -25.39 -1.42
N ILE A 368 -26.73 -25.49 -0.31
CA ILE A 368 -26.39 -24.77 0.91
C ILE A 368 -26.13 -25.78 2.02
N ARG A 369 -25.00 -25.66 2.70
CA ARG A 369 -24.68 -26.40 3.92
C ARG A 369 -24.12 -25.46 4.96
N LEU A 370 -24.87 -25.32 6.06
CA LEU A 370 -24.50 -24.50 7.20
C LEU A 370 -24.33 -25.42 8.41
N ASN A 371 -23.18 -25.34 9.06
CA ASN A 371 -22.85 -26.15 10.22
C ASN A 371 -22.37 -25.24 11.35
N THR A 372 -22.88 -25.44 12.56
CA THR A 372 -22.14 -25.10 13.78
C THR A 372 -21.49 -26.37 14.33
N VAL A 373 -20.29 -26.23 14.90
CA VAL A 373 -19.42 -27.35 15.28
C VAL A 373 -19.05 -27.26 16.75
N GLU A 374 -19.43 -28.30 17.50
CA GLU A 374 -18.96 -28.52 18.87
C GLU A 374 -17.53 -29.09 18.88
N THR A 375 -16.73 -28.66 19.85
CA THR A 375 -15.48 -29.35 20.19
C THR A 375 -15.68 -30.20 21.44
N VAL A 376 -15.04 -31.37 21.47
CA VAL A 376 -15.12 -32.32 22.60
C VAL A 376 -14.73 -31.74 23.98
N GLU A 377 -14.13 -30.55 24.02
CA GLU A 377 -13.67 -29.90 25.26
C GLU A 377 -14.68 -28.91 25.84
N ILE A 378 -15.64 -28.41 25.06
CA ILE A 378 -16.65 -27.44 25.51
C ILE A 378 -17.98 -27.82 24.87
N ALA A 379 -18.85 -28.46 25.65
CA ALA A 379 -20.28 -28.41 25.37
C ALA A 379 -20.74 -26.96 25.58
N SER A 380 -20.71 -26.17 24.51
CA SER A 380 -21.01 -24.74 24.56
C SER A 380 -22.50 -24.53 24.33
N ALA A 381 -23.12 -23.77 25.24
CA ALA A 381 -24.57 -23.54 25.31
C ALA A 381 -25.10 -22.45 24.36
N ASP A 382 -24.36 -22.11 23.29
CA ASP A 382 -24.71 -21.00 22.39
C ASP A 382 -24.22 -21.23 20.94
N GLN A 383 -23.95 -22.48 20.53
CA GLN A 383 -23.56 -22.82 19.14
C GLN A 383 -24.78 -22.92 18.21
N ASN A 384 -25.65 -21.92 18.32
CA ASN A 384 -26.93 -21.88 17.65
C ASN A 384 -26.77 -21.57 16.18
N LEU A 385 -27.64 -22.15 15.36
CA LEU A 385 -27.85 -21.75 13.98
C LEU A 385 -29.17 -20.96 13.91
N VAL A 386 -29.08 -19.67 13.64
CA VAL A 386 -30.21 -18.75 13.56
C VAL A 386 -30.37 -18.26 12.13
N ILE A 387 -31.56 -18.44 11.56
CA ILE A 387 -31.97 -17.80 10.30
C ILE A 387 -32.96 -16.70 10.66
N GLU A 388 -32.56 -15.44 10.50
CA GLU A 388 -33.32 -14.27 10.93
C GLU A 388 -34.59 -14.03 10.11
N SER A 389 -35.46 -13.18 10.66
CA SER A 389 -36.76 -12.87 10.08
C SER A 389 -36.64 -12.25 8.69
N GLY A 390 -37.28 -12.87 7.70
CA GLY A 390 -37.31 -12.38 6.31
C GLY A 390 -36.16 -12.88 5.43
N VAL A 391 -35.20 -13.63 5.98
CA VAL A 391 -34.08 -14.20 5.22
C VAL A 391 -34.51 -15.33 4.30
N VAL A 392 -33.97 -15.35 3.08
CA VAL A 392 -34.17 -16.40 2.10
C VAL A 392 -32.91 -17.25 1.94
N LEU A 393 -33.03 -18.55 2.24
CA LEU A 393 -32.07 -19.58 1.82
C LEU A 393 -32.59 -20.25 0.55
N GLN A 394 -31.93 -20.04 -0.58
CA GLN A 394 -32.35 -20.59 -1.86
C GLN A 394 -31.27 -21.49 -2.47
N ALA A 395 -31.56 -22.79 -2.53
CA ALA A 395 -30.83 -23.75 -3.33
C ALA A 395 -31.51 -23.96 -4.70
N ALA A 396 -30.80 -24.54 -5.67
CA ALA A 396 -31.39 -24.91 -6.95
C ALA A 396 -32.49 -25.98 -6.79
N ASP A 397 -33.47 -26.00 -7.71
CA ASP A 397 -34.73 -26.78 -7.64
C ASP A 397 -34.58 -28.31 -7.44
N TYR A 398 -33.38 -28.87 -7.63
CA TYR A 398 -33.06 -30.30 -7.45
C TYR A 398 -31.89 -30.55 -6.50
N SER A 399 -31.63 -29.58 -5.63
CA SER A 399 -30.55 -29.62 -4.67
C SER A 399 -31.11 -29.46 -3.26
N ALA A 400 -30.20 -29.48 -2.29
CA ALA A 400 -30.54 -29.53 -0.88
C ALA A 400 -30.04 -28.33 -0.10
N ILE A 401 -30.78 -28.02 0.96
CA ILE A 401 -30.30 -27.22 2.09
C ILE A 401 -30.03 -28.19 3.25
N TYR A 402 -28.85 -28.08 3.86
CA TYR A 402 -28.48 -28.81 5.07
C TYR A 402 -28.23 -27.81 6.20
N LEU A 403 -29.00 -27.90 7.28
CA LEU A 403 -28.83 -27.05 8.47
C LEU A 403 -28.44 -27.93 9.65
N ASN A 404 -27.17 -27.95 10.01
CA ASN A 404 -26.66 -28.72 11.14
C ASN A 404 -26.30 -27.78 12.27
N SER A 405 -27.15 -27.69 13.29
CA SER A 405 -26.80 -27.03 14.56
C SER A 405 -26.23 -28.05 15.54
N SER A 406 -25.13 -27.68 16.21
CA SER A 406 -24.63 -28.41 17.37
C SER A 406 -25.42 -28.11 18.65
N ASP A 407 -26.22 -27.03 18.66
CA ASP A 407 -27.15 -26.70 19.75
C ASP A 407 -28.56 -26.43 19.18
N ASP A 408 -29.11 -25.22 19.29
CA ASP A 408 -30.44 -24.91 18.77
C ASP A 408 -30.41 -24.51 17.29
N LEU A 409 -31.42 -24.95 16.54
CA LEU A 409 -31.76 -24.43 15.22
C LEU A 409 -32.99 -23.53 15.34
N MET A 410 -32.83 -22.24 15.10
CA MET A 410 -33.91 -21.25 15.12
C MET A 410 -34.18 -20.72 13.71
N LEU A 411 -35.43 -20.87 13.27
CA LEU A 411 -35.96 -20.23 12.06
C LEU A 411 -36.96 -19.17 12.49
N GLU A 412 -36.61 -17.89 12.29
CA GLU A 412 -37.48 -16.79 12.69
C GLU A 412 -38.64 -16.58 11.70
N SER A 413 -39.61 -15.76 12.11
CA SER A 413 -40.81 -15.49 11.32
C SER A 413 -40.46 -15.00 9.92
N GLN A 414 -41.21 -15.44 8.90
CA GLN A 414 -41.02 -14.99 7.51
C GLN A 414 -39.67 -15.37 6.86
N SER A 415 -38.81 -16.14 7.53
CA SER A 415 -37.71 -16.83 6.84
C SER A 415 -38.25 -17.83 5.81
N LEU A 416 -37.54 -18.01 4.70
CA LEU A 416 -37.91 -18.91 3.62
C LEU A 416 -36.74 -19.82 3.24
N LEU A 417 -36.98 -21.13 3.30
CA LEU A 417 -36.07 -22.15 2.79
C LEU A 417 -36.68 -22.73 1.50
N SER A 418 -35.97 -22.59 0.38
CA SER A 418 -36.40 -23.07 -0.94
C SER A 418 -35.36 -23.99 -1.54
N ALA A 419 -35.70 -25.27 -1.67
CA ALA A 419 -34.84 -26.31 -2.24
C ALA A 419 -35.68 -27.50 -2.73
N GLY A 420 -35.05 -28.42 -3.47
CA GLY A 420 -35.65 -29.73 -3.76
C GLY A 420 -35.81 -30.58 -2.51
N ASP A 421 -34.80 -30.57 -1.64
CA ASP A 421 -34.79 -31.23 -0.34
C ASP A 421 -34.29 -30.27 0.77
N ILE A 422 -34.82 -30.39 1.99
CA ILE A 422 -34.37 -29.64 3.18
C ILE A 422 -34.11 -30.66 4.27
N TYR A 423 -32.88 -30.66 4.80
CA TYR A 423 -32.39 -31.60 5.81
C TYR A 423 -31.96 -30.89 7.08
#